data_AF-A0A328EHE7-F1
#
_entry.id   AF-A0A328EHE7-F1
#
_cell.length_a   1.000
_cell.length_b   1.000
_cell.length_c   1.000
_cell.angle_alpha   90.00
_cell.angle_beta   90.00
_cell.angle_gamma   90.00
#
_symmetry.space_group_name_H-M   'P 1'
#
loop_
_entity.id
_entity.type
_entity.pdbx_description
1 polymer ?
#
loop_
_entity_poly.entity_id
_entity_poly.type
_entity_poly.pdbx_seq_one_letter_code
_entity_poly.pdbx_strand_id
1 'polypeptide(L)'
;MQELETLLTSLIEEGWKPWGIDGDDIELLTLDMNSKNIYIGYMDYSNPEEEHYDQKFKTFRELVSLESGLWQFVCDRSLLKSIGKSRAKEPLMSALGFKSEVLALSFEPEYRLLESALIPEEELGKFLIDNIKVEGNQISTPETK
;
A
#
# COMPACT_ATOMS: atom_id res chain seq x y z
N MET A 1 -10.99 -2.52 -7.08
CA MET A 1 -10.34 -1.48 -7.89
C MET A 1 -10.56 -0.11 -7.29
N GLN A 2 -11.79 0.39 -7.28
CA GLN A 2 -12.14 1.54 -6.43
C GLN A 2 -11.78 1.28 -4.96
N GLU A 3 -11.96 0.05 -4.48
CA GLU A 3 -11.49 -0.38 -3.14
C GLU A 3 -9.97 -0.29 -2.95
N LEU A 4 -9.18 -0.50 -4.01
CA LEU A 4 -7.71 -0.34 -3.94
C LEU A 4 -7.37 1.16 -3.92
N GLU A 5 -8.02 1.97 -4.75
CA GLU A 5 -7.87 3.42 -4.73
C GLU A 5 -8.19 3.98 -3.35
N THR A 6 -9.35 3.63 -2.79
CA THR A 6 -9.78 4.02 -1.45
C THR A 6 -8.78 3.56 -0.38
N LEU A 7 -8.25 2.33 -0.48
CA LEU A 7 -7.19 1.86 0.41
C LEU A 7 -5.95 2.75 0.31
N LEU A 8 -5.44 3.00 -0.89
CA LEU A 8 -4.21 3.79 -1.09
C LEU A 8 -4.39 5.24 -0.63
N THR A 9 -5.52 5.87 -0.96
CA THR A 9 -5.88 7.21 -0.48
C THR A 9 -5.92 7.26 1.04
N SER A 10 -6.58 6.29 1.68
CA SER A 10 -6.63 6.23 3.15
C SER A 10 -5.24 6.06 3.76
N LEU A 11 -4.35 5.27 3.16
CA LEU A 11 -2.98 5.13 3.65
C LEU A 11 -2.21 6.45 3.55
N ILE A 12 -2.41 7.21 2.47
CA ILE A 12 -1.80 8.55 2.30
C ILE A 12 -2.33 9.50 3.38
N GLU A 13 -3.64 9.52 3.64
CA GLU A 13 -4.26 10.31 4.71
C GLU A 13 -3.72 9.94 6.11
N GLU A 14 -3.36 8.67 6.33
CA GLU A 14 -2.71 8.18 7.55
C GLU A 14 -1.19 8.48 7.62
N GLY A 15 -0.66 9.18 6.62
CA GLY A 15 0.71 9.67 6.55
C GLY A 15 1.69 8.76 5.79
N TRP A 16 1.20 7.84 4.96
CA TRP A 16 2.08 7.14 4.01
C TRP A 16 2.57 8.13 2.95
N LYS A 17 3.90 8.13 2.72
CA LYS A 17 4.59 8.99 1.76
C LYS A 17 5.09 8.15 0.57
N PRO A 18 4.26 7.92 -0.45
CA PRO A 18 4.57 6.97 -1.51
C PRO A 18 5.76 7.47 -2.34
N TRP A 19 6.79 6.65 -2.49
CA TRP A 19 8.06 7.01 -3.17
C TRP A 19 8.75 8.25 -2.59
N GLY A 20 8.56 8.52 -1.30
CA GLY A 20 9.14 9.68 -0.62
C GLY A 20 8.47 11.01 -1.00
N ILE A 21 7.33 10.98 -1.69
CA ILE A 21 6.51 12.15 -1.98
C ILE A 21 5.67 12.44 -0.73
N ASP A 22 5.70 13.68 -0.26
CA ASP A 22 4.89 14.09 0.88
C ASP A 22 3.40 13.98 0.52
N GLY A 23 2.62 13.30 1.36
CA GLY A 23 1.21 12.99 1.07
C GLY A 23 0.34 14.23 0.88
N ASP A 24 0.68 15.33 1.57
CA ASP A 24 0.00 16.63 1.45
C ASP A 24 0.18 17.27 0.06
N ASP A 25 1.24 16.87 -0.67
CA ASP A 25 1.51 17.37 -2.01
C ASP A 25 0.78 16.55 -3.09
N ILE A 26 0.23 15.39 -2.73
CA ILE A 26 -0.47 14.50 -3.67
C ILE A 26 -1.89 14.99 -3.87
N GLU A 27 -2.14 15.64 -5.01
CA GLU A 27 -3.47 16.11 -5.38
C GLU A 27 -4.32 15.03 -6.08
N LEU A 28 -3.68 14.05 -6.73
CA LEU A 28 -4.37 13.01 -7.49
C LEU A 28 -3.64 11.67 -7.42
N LEU A 29 -4.34 10.63 -6.98
CA LEU A 29 -3.94 9.23 -7.17
C LEU A 29 -5.04 8.52 -7.95
N THR A 30 -4.71 7.99 -9.14
CA THR A 30 -5.68 7.27 -9.98
C THR A 30 -5.07 5.99 -10.55
N LEU A 31 -5.89 4.95 -10.71
CA LEU A 31 -5.49 3.63 -11.18
C LEU A 31 -6.10 3.33 -12.57
N ASP A 32 -5.27 3.07 -13.59
CA ASP A 32 -5.70 2.59 -14.91
C ASP A 32 -5.51 1.08 -15.02
N MET A 33 -6.62 0.38 -15.22
CA MET A 33 -6.66 -1.08 -15.31
C MET A 33 -6.15 -1.65 -16.62
N ASN A 34 -6.34 -0.93 -17.72
CA ASN A 34 -5.96 -1.46 -19.03
C ASN A 34 -4.43 -1.45 -19.17
N SER A 35 -3.79 -0.44 -18.58
CA SER A 35 -2.36 -0.27 -18.60
C SER A 35 -1.65 -0.74 -17.32
N LYS A 36 -2.40 -1.16 -16.28
CA LYS A 36 -1.88 -1.56 -14.95
C LYS A 36 -1.00 -0.49 -14.29
N ASN A 37 -1.37 0.77 -14.52
CA ASN A 37 -0.61 1.93 -14.10
C ASN A 37 -1.31 2.69 -12.98
N ILE A 38 -0.49 3.33 -12.17
CA ILE A 38 -0.82 4.25 -11.10
C ILE A 38 -0.33 5.62 -11.55
N TYR A 39 -1.23 6.58 -11.54
CA TYR A 39 -0.98 7.97 -11.91
C TYR A 39 -0.99 8.78 -10.63
N ILE A 40 0.07 9.54 -10.42
CA ILE A 40 0.25 10.36 -9.23
C ILE A 40 0.53 11.78 -9.73
N GLY A 41 -0.45 12.66 -9.53
CA GLY A 41 -0.26 14.10 -9.68
C GLY A 41 0.09 14.68 -8.32
N TYR A 42 1.20 15.42 -8.25
CA TYR A 42 1.60 16.11 -7.03
C TYR A 42 2.16 17.49 -7.34
N MET A 43 2.03 18.38 -6.37
CA MET A 43 2.61 19.72 -6.43
C MET A 43 4.10 19.64 -6.11
N ASP A 44 4.94 20.11 -7.04
CA ASP A 44 6.37 20.21 -6.80
C ASP A 44 6.75 21.62 -6.35
N TYR A 45 6.91 21.79 -5.04
CA TYR A 45 7.33 23.05 -4.42
C TYR A 45 8.84 23.32 -4.53
N SER A 46 9.61 22.47 -5.24
CA SER A 46 11.05 22.66 -5.43
C SER A 46 11.39 23.99 -6.11
N ASN A 47 10.43 24.58 -6.84
CA ASN A 47 10.57 25.91 -7.43
C ASN A 47 9.34 26.80 -7.10
N PRO A 48 9.42 27.70 -6.10
CA PRO A 48 8.26 28.48 -5.63
C PRO A 48 7.78 29.57 -6.60
N GLU A 49 8.48 29.79 -7.71
CA GLU A 49 8.12 30.80 -8.72
C GLU A 49 7.14 30.29 -9.80
N GLU A 50 6.88 28.97 -9.86
CA GLU A 50 5.99 28.36 -10.84
C GLU A 50 5.14 27.26 -10.17
N GLU A 51 3.81 27.33 -10.28
CA GLU A 51 2.91 26.25 -9.88
C GLU A 51 3.10 25.06 -10.85
N HIS A 52 4.09 24.22 -10.55
CA HIS A 52 4.41 23.05 -11.34
C HIS A 52 3.70 21.81 -10.80
N TYR A 53 2.72 21.35 -11.57
CA TYR A 53 2.19 20.01 -11.46
C TYR A 53 3.16 19.02 -12.09
N ASP A 54 3.74 18.14 -11.29
CA ASP A 54 4.50 16.99 -11.78
C ASP A 54 3.62 15.73 -11.78
N GLN A 55 3.91 14.82 -12.71
CA GLN A 55 3.16 13.59 -12.89
C GLN A 55 4.10 12.41 -12.94
N LYS A 56 3.90 11.48 -12.00
CA LYS A 56 4.61 10.20 -11.98
C LYS A 56 3.69 9.07 -12.41
N PHE A 57 4.26 8.20 -13.23
CA PHE A 57 3.67 6.96 -13.69
C PHE A 57 4.37 5.82 -12.98
N LYS A 58 3.59 4.96 -12.33
CA LYS A 58 4.09 3.82 -11.58
C LYS A 58 3.30 2.58 -11.93
N THR A 59 3.92 1.42 -11.91
CA THR A 59 3.24 0.13 -12.08
C THR A 59 2.75 -0.41 -10.74
N PHE A 60 1.85 -1.39 -10.77
CA PHE A 60 1.46 -2.12 -9.56
C PHE A 60 2.65 -2.85 -8.95
N ARG A 61 3.63 -3.25 -9.77
CA ARG A 61 4.88 -3.83 -9.27
C ARG A 61 5.70 -2.83 -8.46
N GLU A 62 5.82 -1.60 -8.93
CA GLU A 62 6.54 -0.54 -8.21
C GLU A 62 5.83 -0.16 -6.90
N LEU A 63 4.50 -0.25 -6.83
CA LEU A 63 3.73 -0.04 -5.60
C LEU A 63 4.13 -0.98 -4.47
N VAL A 64 4.50 -2.22 -4.79
CA VAL A 64 4.94 -3.22 -3.80
C VAL A 64 6.46 -3.35 -3.72
N SER A 65 7.20 -2.37 -4.25
CA SER A 65 8.66 -2.33 -4.17
C SER A 65 9.15 -1.74 -2.84
N LEU A 66 10.45 -1.87 -2.58
CA LEU A 66 11.11 -1.17 -1.47
C LEU A 66 10.97 0.36 -1.60
N GLU A 67 11.04 0.88 -2.82
CA GLU A 67 11.03 2.33 -3.09
C GLU A 67 9.69 2.97 -2.75
N SER A 68 8.56 2.24 -2.83
CA SER A 68 7.26 2.79 -2.47
C SER A 68 7.09 3.02 -0.96
N GLY A 69 7.89 2.32 -0.13
CA GLY A 69 7.78 2.34 1.33
C GLY A 69 6.48 1.73 1.88
N LEU A 70 5.61 1.16 1.02
CA LEU A 70 4.27 0.71 1.41
C LEU A 70 4.32 -0.32 2.55
N TRP A 71 5.12 -1.37 2.40
CA TRP A 71 5.17 -2.45 3.38
C TRP A 71 5.80 -2.04 4.69
N GLN A 72 6.80 -1.14 4.65
CA GLN A 72 7.38 -0.55 5.85
C GLN A 72 6.31 0.19 6.65
N PHE A 73 5.59 1.10 5.98
CA PHE A 73 4.52 1.88 6.60
C PHE A 73 3.42 0.99 7.19
N VAL A 74 2.93 0.01 6.42
CA VAL A 74 1.87 -0.91 6.83
C VAL A 74 2.28 -1.74 8.06
N CYS A 75 3.53 -2.18 8.13
CA CYS A 75 4.04 -2.96 9.25
C CYS A 75 4.25 -2.09 10.50
N ASP A 76 4.87 -0.92 10.34
CA ASP A 76 5.11 0.02 11.45
C ASP A 76 3.81 0.48 12.12
N ARG A 77 2.75 0.64 11.31
CA ARG A 77 1.40 1.00 11.79
C ARG A 77 0.56 -0.21 12.20
N SER A 78 1.07 -1.44 12.11
CA SER A 78 0.32 -2.68 12.41
C SER A 78 -1.00 -2.82 11.64
N LEU A 79 -1.04 -2.29 10.41
CA LEU A 79 -2.22 -2.27 9.54
C LEU A 79 -2.46 -3.61 8.83
N LEU A 80 -1.70 -4.64 9.12
CA LEU A 80 -1.93 -5.96 8.53
C LEU A 80 -3.20 -6.59 9.09
N LYS A 81 -4.05 -7.09 8.20
CA LYS A 81 -5.22 -7.91 8.56
C LYS A 81 -4.74 -9.12 9.35
N SER A 82 -5.39 -9.40 10.48
CA SER A 82 -5.09 -10.59 11.27
C SER A 82 -5.41 -11.80 10.41
N ILE A 83 -4.37 -12.47 9.90
CA ILE A 83 -4.56 -13.69 9.13
C ILE A 83 -5.00 -14.76 10.13
N GLY A 84 -6.30 -15.03 10.18
CA GLY A 84 -6.80 -16.26 10.78
C GLY A 84 -6.04 -17.41 10.12
N LYS A 85 -5.28 -18.19 10.90
CA LYS A 85 -4.41 -19.29 10.48
C LYS A 85 -4.93 -20.03 9.23
N SER A 86 -4.56 -19.65 8.00
CA SER A 86 -4.76 -20.50 6.80
C SER A 86 -4.42 -19.79 5.49
N ARG A 87 -3.54 -20.46 4.72
CA ARG A 87 -3.42 -20.59 3.25
C ARG A 87 -2.21 -19.99 2.51
N ALA A 88 -1.78 -18.75 2.74
CA ALA A 88 -0.66 -18.18 1.96
C ALA A 88 0.74 -18.46 2.55
N LYS A 89 0.81 -18.80 3.85
CA LYS A 89 2.08 -18.94 4.58
C LYS A 89 2.81 -20.26 4.31
N GLU A 90 2.10 -21.35 4.05
CA GLU A 90 2.71 -22.67 3.86
C GLU A 90 3.50 -22.83 2.55
N PRO A 91 3.02 -22.33 1.38
CA PRO A 91 3.75 -22.49 0.12
C PRO A 91 5.10 -21.75 0.11
N LEU A 92 5.15 -20.51 0.59
CA LEU A 92 6.38 -19.71 0.63
C LEU A 92 7.39 -20.26 1.65
N MET A 93 6.92 -20.60 2.86
CA MET A 93 7.77 -21.17 3.90
C MET A 93 8.31 -22.54 3.48
N SER A 94 7.49 -23.35 2.80
CA SER A 94 7.92 -24.62 2.19
C SER A 94 8.96 -24.39 1.09
N ALA A 95 8.73 -23.43 0.19
CA ALA A 95 9.66 -23.09 -0.89
C ALA A 95 11.01 -22.58 -0.35
N LEU A 96 11.01 -21.90 0.81
CA LEU A 96 12.21 -21.36 1.46
C LEU A 96 12.80 -22.29 2.54
N GLY A 97 12.16 -23.42 2.84
CA GLY A 97 12.63 -24.40 3.82
C GLY A 97 12.47 -24.00 5.30
N PHE A 98 11.61 -23.03 5.62
CA PHE A 98 11.39 -22.56 6.99
C PHE A 98 10.32 -23.36 7.75
N LYS A 99 10.52 -23.60 9.06
CA LYS A 99 9.54 -24.24 9.96
C LYS A 99 8.53 -23.21 10.49
N SER A 100 7.33 -23.70 10.80
CA SER A 100 6.08 -22.93 11.03
C SER A 100 6.02 -22.13 12.36
N GLU A 101 6.98 -21.26 12.63
CA GLU A 101 6.90 -20.27 13.73
C GLU A 101 6.51 -18.90 13.14
N VAL A 102 5.27 -18.78 12.64
CA VAL A 102 4.90 -17.83 11.55
C VAL A 102 4.11 -16.59 12.00
N LEU A 103 4.05 -16.26 13.29
CA LEU A 103 3.32 -15.05 13.73
C LEU A 103 4.18 -13.78 13.68
N ALA A 104 5.46 -13.87 14.03
CA ALA A 104 6.37 -12.73 14.02
C ALA A 104 6.65 -12.24 12.58
N LEU A 105 6.93 -13.17 11.66
CA LEU A 105 7.31 -12.86 10.27
C LEU A 105 6.23 -12.10 9.47
N SER A 106 4.93 -12.23 9.83
CA SER A 106 3.89 -11.50 9.09
C SER A 106 4.00 -9.99 9.23
N PHE A 107 4.64 -9.49 10.29
CA PHE A 107 4.83 -8.07 10.57
C PHE A 107 6.19 -7.55 10.09
N GLU A 108 7.00 -8.38 9.43
CA GLU A 108 8.27 -7.95 8.85
C GLU A 108 8.02 -7.47 7.40
N PRO A 109 8.40 -6.22 7.07
CA PRO A 109 8.27 -5.68 5.72
C PRO A 109 8.90 -6.58 4.64
N GLU A 110 10.04 -7.20 4.94
CA GLU A 110 10.80 -8.07 4.04
C GLU A 110 9.98 -9.29 3.60
N TYR A 111 9.23 -9.88 4.52
CA TYR A 111 8.36 -11.02 4.21
C TYR A 111 7.25 -10.60 3.24
N ARG A 112 6.63 -9.43 3.46
CA ARG A 112 5.55 -8.93 2.60
C ARG A 112 6.02 -8.45 1.24
N LEU A 113 7.21 -7.87 1.17
CA LEU A 113 7.89 -7.56 -0.09
C LEU A 113 8.12 -8.84 -0.90
N LEU A 114 8.64 -9.90 -0.26
CA LEU A 114 8.88 -11.17 -0.95
C LEU A 114 7.57 -11.85 -1.39
N GLU A 115 6.56 -11.89 -0.52
CA GLU A 115 5.27 -12.48 -0.84
C GLU A 115 4.62 -11.75 -2.02
N SER A 116 4.56 -10.41 -1.99
CA SER A 116 4.02 -9.61 -3.09
C SER A 116 4.83 -9.73 -4.37
N ALA A 117 6.15 -9.88 -4.31
CA ALA A 117 7.00 -10.10 -5.49
C ALA A 117 6.65 -11.39 -6.26
N LEU A 118 6.11 -12.40 -5.56
CA LEU A 118 5.71 -13.68 -6.15
C LEU A 118 4.27 -13.70 -6.68
N ILE A 119 3.45 -12.71 -6.31
CA ILE A 119 2.08 -12.58 -6.79
C ILE A 119 2.07 -12.03 -8.23
N PRO A 120 1.35 -12.65 -9.18
CA PRO A 120 1.15 -12.09 -10.52
C PRO A 120 0.58 -10.68 -10.47
N GLU A 121 0.93 -9.83 -11.45
CA GLU A 121 0.59 -8.41 -11.38
C GLU A 121 -0.93 -8.15 -11.35
N GLU A 122 -1.71 -8.95 -12.07
CA GLU A 122 -3.18 -8.94 -12.06
C GLU A 122 -3.80 -9.30 -10.70
N GLU A 123 -3.09 -10.02 -9.84
CA GLU A 123 -3.57 -10.43 -8.52
C GLU A 123 -3.10 -9.48 -7.41
N LEU A 124 -2.11 -8.62 -7.67
CA LEU A 124 -1.53 -7.71 -6.66
C LEU A 124 -2.57 -6.80 -6.02
N GLY A 125 -3.44 -6.18 -6.82
CA GLY A 125 -4.45 -5.26 -6.28
C GLY A 125 -5.38 -5.95 -5.28
N LYS A 126 -5.80 -7.19 -5.60
CA LYS A 126 -6.62 -8.00 -4.69
C LYS A 126 -5.83 -8.44 -3.46
N PHE A 127 -4.57 -8.85 -3.65
CA PHE A 127 -3.69 -9.24 -2.56
C PHE A 127 -3.51 -8.11 -1.52
N LEU A 128 -3.30 -6.87 -1.97
CA LEU A 128 -3.18 -5.71 -1.08
C LEU A 128 -4.46 -5.48 -0.26
N ILE A 129 -5.61 -5.43 -0.95
CA ILE A 129 -6.92 -5.29 -0.29
C ILE A 129 -7.13 -6.39 0.75
N ASP A 130 -6.84 -7.65 0.41
CA ASP A 130 -7.09 -8.78 1.30
C ASP A 130 -6.15 -8.81 2.53
N ASN A 131 -4.99 -8.12 2.47
CA ASN A 131 -3.97 -8.16 3.52
C ASN A 131 -3.83 -6.88 4.36
N ILE A 132 -4.32 -5.72 3.88
CA ILE A 132 -4.17 -4.43 4.58
C ILE A 132 -5.53 -3.98 5.15
N LYS A 133 -5.52 -3.51 6.39
CA LYS A 133 -6.67 -2.90 7.09
C LYS A 133 -6.75 -1.44 6.69
N VAL A 134 -7.98 -0.97 6.51
CA VAL A 134 -8.32 0.45 6.52
C VAL A 134 -8.83 0.74 7.93
N GLU A 135 -8.20 1.64 8.68
CA GLU A 135 -8.85 2.17 9.87
C GLU A 135 -9.97 3.09 9.38
N GLY A 136 -11.22 2.66 9.58
CA GLY A 136 -12.35 3.52 9.29
C GLY A 136 -12.29 4.69 10.25
N ASN A 137 -12.05 5.90 9.73
CA ASN A 137 -12.38 7.13 10.45
C ASN A 137 -13.84 7.00 10.91
N GLN A 138 -14.05 6.73 12.20
CA GLN A 138 -15.33 7.00 12.82
C GLN A 138 -15.48 8.51 12.78
N ILE A 139 -16.15 9.00 11.74
CA ILE A 139 -16.71 10.35 11.75
C ILE A 139 -17.67 10.34 12.94
N SER A 140 -17.21 10.86 14.07
CA SER A 140 -18.05 11.18 15.20
C SER A 140 -19.06 12.21 14.72
N THR A 141 -20.25 11.76 14.33
CA THR A 141 -21.42 12.63 14.21
C THR A 141 -21.56 13.35 15.55
N PRO A 142 -21.46 14.69 15.60
CA PRO A 142 -21.75 15.39 16.83
C PRO A 142 -23.22 15.14 17.15
N GLU A 143 -23.48 14.53 18.30
CA GLU A 143 -24.82 14.45 18.85
C GLU A 143 -25.32 15.89 19.07
N THR A 144 -26.21 16.34 18.19
CA THR A 144 -26.93 17.59 18.38
C THR A 144 -27.89 17.39 19.55
N LYS A 145 -27.56 18.02 20.68
CA LYS A 145 -28.46 18.20 21.83
C LYS A 145 -29.66 19.06 21.47
#